data_AF-A0A7J2TL04-F1
#
_entry.id   AF-A0A7J2TL04-F1
#
_cell.length_a   1.000
_cell.length_b   1.000
_cell.length_c   1.000
_cell.angle_alpha   90.00
_cell.angle_beta   90.00
_cell.angle_gamma   90.00
#
_symmetry.space_group_name_H-M   'P 1'
#
loop_
_entity.id
_entity.type
_entity.pdbx_description
1 polymer ?
#
loop_
_entity_poly.entity_id
_entity_poly.type
_entity_poly.pdbx_seq_one_letter_code
_entity_poly.pdbx_strand_id
1 'polypeptide(L)'
;VLMKKFSSEIYSEIEKESERREIAVLSTGDPMVAGLGKFFKKAEIEPGISSVQLALSRLKIDLCDVLVVNAHGRRFEIGKRGLLILADKNFDLSIFGEKEIFVIEDMCSGEKFKRGPASDLKLESNNAIIYVGD
;
A
#
# COMPACT_ATOMS: atom_id res chain seq x y z
N VAL A 1 -12.23 -14.85 -13.09
CA VAL A 1 -11.42 -14.23 -14.16
C VAL A 1 -10.37 -13.34 -13.51
N LEU A 2 -9.11 -13.40 -13.93
CA LEU A 2 -8.08 -12.49 -13.41
C LEU A 2 -8.08 -11.21 -14.25
N MET A 3 -8.27 -10.05 -13.60
CA MET A 3 -8.12 -8.76 -14.27
C MET A 3 -6.64 -8.52 -14.60
N LYS A 4 -6.34 -8.29 -15.87
CA LYS A 4 -4.96 -8.02 -16.35
C LYS A 4 -4.69 -6.54 -16.62
N LYS A 5 -5.71 -5.69 -16.55
CA LYS A 5 -5.66 -4.27 -16.84
C LYS A 5 -6.53 -3.52 -15.83
N PHE A 6 -6.05 -2.37 -15.40
CA PHE A 6 -6.66 -1.52 -14.37
C PHE A 6 -7.00 -0.16 -15.00
N SER A 7 -8.20 -0.04 -15.56
CA SER A 7 -8.62 1.16 -16.27
C SER A 7 -10.11 1.47 -16.04
N SER A 8 -10.49 2.74 -16.23
CA SER A 8 -11.87 3.22 -16.09
C SER A 8 -12.86 2.44 -16.94
N GLU A 9 -12.44 2.00 -18.13
CA GLU A 9 -13.26 1.25 -19.07
C GLU A 9 -13.61 -0.12 -18.49
N ILE A 10 -12.63 -0.80 -17.89
CA ILE A 10 -12.82 -2.13 -17.31
C ILE A 10 -13.70 -2.06 -16.06
N TYR A 11 -13.51 -1.05 -15.21
CA TYR A 11 -14.37 -0.88 -14.03
C TYR A 11 -15.82 -0.63 -14.45
N SER A 12 -16.03 0.20 -15.46
CA SER A 12 -17.37 0.49 -16.01
C SER A 12 -18.00 -0.75 -16.65
N GLU A 13 -17.22 -1.61 -17.30
CA GLU A 13 -17.70 -2.87 -17.88
C GLU A 13 -18.15 -3.83 -16.78
N ILE A 14 -17.37 -3.95 -15.69
CA ILE A 14 -17.73 -4.78 -14.54
C ILE A 14 -19.03 -4.26 -13.89
N GLU A 15 -19.17 -2.94 -13.71
CA GLU A 15 -20.40 -2.36 -13.16
C GLU A 15 -21.61 -2.64 -14.06
N LYS A 16 -21.46 -2.51 -15.39
CA LYS A 16 -22.55 -2.85 -16.33
C LYS A 16 -22.92 -4.33 -16.28
N GLU A 17 -21.93 -5.20 -16.20
CA GLU A 17 -22.18 -6.65 -16.10
C GLU A 17 -22.86 -7.01 -14.77
N SER A 18 -22.63 -6.24 -13.70
CA SER A 18 -23.29 -6.43 -12.41
C SER A 18 -24.81 -6.19 -12.45
N GLU A 19 -25.32 -5.48 -13.47
CA GLU A 19 -26.76 -5.31 -13.70
C GLU A 19 -27.42 -6.60 -14.21
N ARG A 20 -26.62 -7.58 -14.65
CA ARG A 20 -27.10 -8.86 -15.22
C ARG A 20 -26.86 -10.05 -14.30
N ARG A 21 -25.89 -9.97 -13.39
CA ARG A 21 -25.51 -11.03 -12.47
C ARG A 21 -24.78 -10.48 -11.26
N GLU A 22 -24.73 -11.26 -10.19
CA GLU A 22 -23.90 -10.93 -9.03
C GLU A 22 -22.41 -11.05 -9.38
N ILE A 23 -21.63 -10.06 -8.97
CA ILE A 23 -20.19 -10.00 -9.20
C ILE A 23 -19.51 -9.59 -7.91
N ALA A 24 -18.46 -10.33 -7.54
CA ALA A 24 -17.52 -9.94 -6.50
C ALA A 24 -16.17 -9.58 -7.12
N VAL A 25 -15.57 -8.48 -6.67
CA VAL A 25 -14.20 -8.08 -7.03
C VAL A 25 -13.34 -8.23 -5.78
N LEU A 26 -12.36 -9.12 -5.84
CA LEU A 26 -11.44 -9.35 -4.72
C LEU A 26 -10.22 -8.44 -4.85
N SER A 27 -9.98 -7.62 -3.83
CA SER A 27 -8.77 -6.80 -3.67
C SER A 27 -7.87 -7.43 -2.62
N THR A 28 -6.55 -7.26 -2.76
CA THR A 28 -5.61 -7.61 -1.68
C THR A 28 -5.74 -6.60 -0.55
N GLY A 29 -5.76 -7.10 0.69
CA GLY A 29 -5.86 -6.26 1.88
C GLY A 29 -7.20 -5.53 1.98
N ASP A 30 -7.16 -4.21 2.15
CA ASP A 30 -8.35 -3.36 2.21
C ASP A 30 -8.61 -2.73 0.82
N PRO A 31 -9.82 -2.88 0.24
CA PRO A 31 -10.16 -2.28 -1.05
C PRO A 31 -9.95 -0.76 -1.15
N MET A 32 -9.99 -0.04 -0.02
CA MET A 32 -9.85 1.42 0.06
C MET A 32 -8.41 1.89 0.33
N VAL A 33 -7.49 0.99 0.69
CA VAL A 33 -6.08 1.34 0.96
C VAL A 33 -5.23 1.01 -0.27
N ALA A 34 -5.01 2.02 -1.12
CA ALA A 34 -4.34 1.87 -2.41
C ALA A 34 -4.94 0.80 -3.34
N GLY A 35 -6.15 0.32 -3.04
CA GLY A 35 -6.88 -0.68 -3.81
C GLY A 35 -7.85 -0.08 -4.84
N LEU A 36 -8.77 -0.93 -5.29
CA LEU A 36 -9.70 -0.63 -6.38
C LEU A 36 -11.03 0.00 -5.91
N GLY A 37 -11.34 -0.02 -4.61
CA GLY A 37 -12.67 0.33 -4.09
C GLY A 37 -13.14 1.70 -4.54
N LYS A 38 -12.24 2.69 -4.57
CA LYS A 38 -12.53 4.07 -5.02
C LYS A 38 -13.00 4.19 -6.48
N PHE A 39 -12.76 3.18 -7.32
CA PHE A 39 -13.12 3.23 -8.74
C PHE A 39 -14.51 2.67 -9.04
N PHE A 40 -15.10 1.92 -8.10
CA PHE A 40 -16.45 1.39 -8.22
C PHE A 40 -17.42 2.32 -7.49
N LYS A 41 -18.35 2.92 -8.24
CA LYS A 41 -19.32 3.90 -7.73
C LYS A 41 -20.56 3.23 -7.17
N LYS A 42 -20.92 2.05 -7.70
CA LYS A 42 -22.14 1.32 -7.32
C LYS A 42 -21.85 0.11 -6.41
N ALA A 43 -20.59 -0.21 -6.14
CA ALA A 43 -20.23 -1.38 -5.36
C ALA A 43 -20.42 -1.13 -3.85
N GLU A 44 -20.92 -2.15 -3.15
CA GLU A 44 -20.73 -2.26 -1.72
C GLU A 44 -19.27 -2.65 -1.45
N ILE A 45 -18.62 -1.94 -0.52
CA ILE A 45 -17.22 -2.17 -0.17
C ILE A 45 -17.17 -2.85 1.18
N GLU A 46 -16.80 -4.13 1.19
CA GLU A 46 -16.47 -4.86 2.40
C GLU A 46 -15.01 -4.61 2.78
N PRO A 47 -14.72 -4.00 3.95
CA PRO A 47 -13.35 -3.73 4.40
C PRO A 47 -12.55 -5.02 4.65
N GLY A 48 -11.23 -4.90 4.55
CA GLY A 48 -10.29 -5.99 4.86
C GLY A 48 -9.14 -5.50 5.74
N ILE A 49 -8.29 -6.42 6.18
CA ILE A 49 -7.06 -6.03 6.90
C ILE A 49 -6.01 -5.59 5.89
N SER A 50 -5.69 -4.30 5.89
CA SER A 50 -4.65 -3.72 5.06
C SER A 50 -3.24 -4.08 5.53
N SER A 51 -2.28 -4.05 4.61
CA SER A 51 -0.85 -4.13 4.93
C SER A 51 -0.39 -2.98 5.84
N VAL A 52 -1.04 -1.81 5.76
CA VAL A 52 -0.85 -0.68 6.68
C VAL A 52 -1.10 -1.11 8.12
N GLN A 53 -2.25 -1.75 8.40
CA GLN A 53 -2.58 -2.21 9.74
C GLN A 53 -1.60 -3.27 10.25
N LEU A 54 -1.14 -4.18 9.36
CA LEU A 54 -0.13 -5.16 9.71
C LEU A 54 1.20 -4.49 10.09
N ALA A 55 1.69 -3.55 9.29
CA ALA A 55 2.93 -2.84 9.56
C ALA A 55 2.86 -2.01 10.86
N LEU A 56 1.77 -1.27 11.07
CA LEU A 56 1.56 -0.49 12.29
C LEU A 56 1.49 -1.38 13.53
N SER A 57 0.84 -2.54 13.43
CA SER A 57 0.83 -3.55 14.50
C SER A 57 2.24 -4.03 14.85
N ARG A 58 3.12 -4.21 13.85
CA ARG A 58 4.50 -4.67 14.09
C ARG A 58 5.39 -3.59 14.68
N LEU A 59 5.19 -2.36 14.23
CA LEU A 59 5.92 -1.18 14.73
C LEU A 59 5.38 -0.67 16.06
N LYS A 60 4.18 -1.10 16.48
CA LYS A 60 3.43 -0.62 17.65
C LYS A 60 3.16 0.89 17.58
N ILE A 61 2.74 1.35 16.41
CA ILE A 61 2.45 2.76 16.12
C ILE A 61 0.95 2.90 15.83
N ASP A 62 0.34 3.97 16.34
CA ASP A 62 -1.07 4.26 16.07
C ASP A 62 -1.25 4.83 14.65
N LEU A 63 -2.36 4.49 14.00
CA LEU A 63 -2.67 5.00 12.67
C LEU A 63 -2.80 6.54 12.65
N CYS A 64 -3.24 7.16 13.75
CA CYS A 64 -3.37 8.61 13.86
C CYS A 64 -2.02 9.35 13.91
N ASP A 65 -0.93 8.64 14.21
CA ASP A 65 0.41 9.22 14.32
C ASP A 65 1.20 9.20 13.00
N VAL A 66 0.63 8.57 11.96
CA VAL A 66 1.30 8.46 10.66
C VAL A 66 0.52 9.07 9.50
N LEU A 67 1.24 9.36 8.43
CA LEU A 67 0.66 9.64 7.12
C LEU A 67 0.90 8.43 6.20
N VAL A 68 -0.18 7.79 5.76
CA VAL A 68 -0.12 6.70 4.79
C VAL A 68 0.05 7.29 3.38
N VAL A 69 1.17 6.99 2.74
CA VAL A 69 1.52 7.49 1.41
C VAL A 69 1.58 6.34 0.43
N ASN A 70 0.83 6.45 -0.67
CA ASN A 70 1.02 5.56 -1.82
C ASN A 70 2.06 6.20 -2.75
N ALA A 71 3.32 5.73 -2.68
CA ALA A 71 4.43 6.34 -3.38
C ALA A 71 4.81 5.64 -4.70
N HIS A 72 3.92 4.82 -5.27
CA HIS A 72 4.06 4.33 -6.65
C HIS A 72 4.07 5.54 -7.62
N GLY A 73 5.27 6.04 -7.94
CA GLY A 73 5.53 7.09 -8.92
C GLY A 73 5.20 8.54 -8.54
N ARG A 74 5.16 8.91 -7.25
CA ARG A 74 4.82 10.29 -6.80
C ARG A 74 5.78 10.86 -5.75
N ARG A 75 6.07 12.17 -5.83
CA ARG A 75 6.78 12.94 -4.79
C ARG A 75 5.84 13.27 -3.63
N PHE A 76 6.34 13.24 -2.40
CA PHE A 76 5.60 13.61 -1.19
C PHE A 76 6.45 14.54 -0.31
N GLU A 77 5.80 15.36 0.50
CA GLU A 77 6.46 16.24 1.46
C GLU A 77 6.63 15.51 2.79
N ILE A 78 7.80 15.68 3.41
CA ILE A 78 8.09 15.14 4.75
C ILE A 78 7.51 16.13 5.77
N GLY A 79 6.46 15.72 6.47
CA GLY A 79 5.77 16.51 7.49
C GLY A 79 6.26 16.24 8.92
N LYS A 80 5.50 16.72 9.92
CA LYS A 80 5.72 16.47 11.36
C LYS A 80 5.13 15.15 11.87
N ARG A 81 4.78 14.23 10.97
CA ARG A 81 4.21 12.92 11.29
C ARG A 81 5.02 11.85 10.58
N GLY A 82 5.18 10.70 11.24
CA GLY A 82 5.85 9.56 10.65
C GLY A 82 5.17 9.17 9.32
N LEU A 83 5.97 8.80 8.33
CA LEU A 83 5.46 8.38 7.03
C LEU A 83 5.38 6.87 6.99
N LEU A 84 4.24 6.34 6.52
CA LEU A 84 4.09 4.93 6.21
C LEU A 84 3.84 4.79 4.70
N ILE A 85 4.84 4.29 3.99
CA ILE A 85 4.90 4.36 2.53
C ILE A 85 4.67 2.98 1.95
N LEU A 86 3.67 2.86 1.08
CA LEU A 86 3.42 1.69 0.25
C LEU A 86 4.29 1.80 -1.01
N ALA A 87 5.22 0.87 -1.18
CA ALA A 87 6.25 0.93 -2.21
C ALA A 87 6.50 -0.42 -2.89
N ASP A 88 7.06 -0.34 -4.10
CA ASP A 88 7.63 -1.48 -4.81
C ASP A 88 9.16 -1.40 -4.82
N LYS A 89 9.82 -2.45 -5.34
CA LYS A 89 11.28 -2.58 -5.34
C LYS A 89 12.04 -1.47 -6.07
N ASN A 90 11.37 -0.67 -6.89
CA ASN A 90 11.97 0.43 -7.64
C ASN A 90 11.90 1.75 -6.88
N PHE A 91 11.27 1.79 -5.71
CA PHE A 91 11.25 2.99 -4.88
C PHE A 91 12.65 3.29 -4.33
N ASP A 92 13.10 4.51 -4.55
CA ASP A 92 14.43 4.97 -4.15
C ASP A 92 14.45 5.40 -2.69
N LEU A 93 15.08 4.60 -1.82
CA LEU A 93 15.24 4.90 -0.40
C LEU A 93 16.24 6.02 -0.14
N SER A 94 17.15 6.32 -1.07
CA SER A 94 18.21 7.32 -0.89
C SER A 94 17.66 8.74 -0.71
N ILE A 95 16.39 8.98 -1.08
CA ILE A 95 15.69 10.25 -0.84
C ILE A 95 15.59 10.62 0.64
N PHE A 96 15.75 9.65 1.55
CA PHE A 96 15.77 9.88 3.00
C PHE A 96 17.19 10.04 3.57
N GLY A 97 18.23 9.90 2.74
CA GLY A 97 19.63 10.03 3.14
C GLY A 97 20.00 9.08 4.29
N GLU A 98 20.63 9.64 5.33
CA GLU A 98 21.10 8.90 6.50
C GLU A 98 20.00 8.69 7.56
N LYS A 99 18.74 9.04 7.27
CA LYS A 99 17.65 8.85 8.22
C LYS A 99 17.45 7.36 8.48
N GLU A 100 17.31 7.00 9.74
CA GLU A 100 17.01 5.64 10.13
C GLU A 100 15.55 5.31 9.79
N ILE A 101 15.35 4.24 9.01
CA ILE A 101 14.03 3.80 8.55
C ILE A 101 13.80 2.33 8.86
N PHE A 102 12.55 1.92 8.77
CA PHE A 102 12.15 0.52 8.85
C PHE A 102 11.55 0.09 7.52
N VAL A 103 11.90 -1.10 7.07
CA VAL A 103 11.35 -1.71 5.86
C VAL A 103 10.79 -3.08 6.21
N ILE A 104 9.54 -3.32 5.83
CA ILE A 104 8.87 -4.60 5.99
C ILE A 104 8.45 -5.10 4.62
N GLU A 105 9.03 -6.21 4.18
CA GLU A 105 8.76 -6.82 2.88
C GLU A 105 7.99 -8.13 3.05
N ASP A 106 7.09 -8.43 2.11
CA ASP A 106 6.40 -9.73 1.98
C ASP A 106 5.72 -10.21 3.28
N MET A 107 5.07 -9.28 3.99
CA MET A 107 4.28 -9.58 5.21
C MET A 107 3.34 -10.76 4.97
N CYS A 108 3.31 -11.69 5.94
CA CYS A 108 2.54 -12.95 5.88
C CYS A 108 2.97 -13.96 4.80
N SER A 109 4.04 -13.72 4.03
CA SER A 109 4.50 -14.61 2.95
C SER A 109 6.02 -14.68 2.83
N GLY A 110 6.72 -14.87 3.95
CA GLY A 110 8.19 -14.84 4.02
C GLY A 110 8.74 -13.48 4.47
N GLU A 111 8.08 -12.89 5.47
CA GLU A 111 8.31 -11.54 6.00
C GLU A 111 9.80 -11.26 6.25
N LYS A 112 10.30 -10.15 5.66
CA LYS A 112 11.63 -9.60 5.97
C LYS A 112 11.46 -8.26 6.65
N PHE A 113 12.12 -8.09 7.79
CA PHE A 113 12.13 -6.84 8.53
C PHE A 113 13.56 -6.28 8.57
N LYS A 114 13.76 -5.07 8.04
CA LYS A 114 15.04 -4.39 7.96
C LYS A 114 14.95 -3.05 8.68
N ARG A 115 16.03 -2.65 9.34
CA ARG A 115 16.18 -1.36 10.03
C ARG A 115 17.59 -0.84 9.81
N GLY A 116 17.73 0.44 9.51
CA GLY A 116 19.04 1.07 9.31
C GLY A 116 18.93 2.40 8.58
N PRO A 117 20.08 3.05 8.29
CA PRO A 117 20.13 4.24 7.45
C PRO A 117 19.52 3.95 6.07
N ALA A 118 18.70 4.85 5.55
CA ALA A 118 18.02 4.63 4.28
C ALA A 118 18.99 4.47 3.09
N SER A 119 20.15 5.13 3.15
CA SER A 119 21.25 5.01 2.20
C SER A 119 21.86 3.60 2.13
N ASP A 120 21.78 2.82 3.21
CA ASP A 120 22.34 1.46 3.29
C ASP A 120 21.32 0.37 2.94
N LEU A 121 20.02 0.70 2.92
CA LEU A 121 18.95 -0.25 2.69
C LEU A 121 18.56 -0.32 1.21
N LYS A 122 18.08 -1.50 0.81
CA LYS A 122 17.50 -1.74 -0.52
C LYS A 122 16.23 -2.58 -0.41
N LEU A 123 15.31 -2.26 -1.30
CA LEU A 123 14.09 -3.04 -1.52
C LEU A 123 14.39 -4.20 -2.47
N GLU A 124 13.94 -5.38 -2.10
CA GLU A 124 14.04 -6.62 -2.87
C GLU A 124 12.66 -7.08 -3.37
N SER A 125 11.58 -6.61 -2.74
CA SER A 125 10.21 -7.00 -3.04
C SER A 125 9.36 -5.88 -3.63
N ASN A 126 8.37 -6.26 -4.44
CA ASN A 126 7.30 -5.36 -4.88
C ASN A 126 6.23 -5.13 -3.79
N ASN A 127 6.29 -5.87 -2.68
CA ASN A 127 5.37 -5.76 -1.56
C ASN A 127 6.12 -5.21 -0.34
N ALA A 128 6.44 -3.92 -0.35
CA ALA A 128 7.19 -3.28 0.72
C ALA A 128 6.36 -2.19 1.42
N ILE A 129 6.47 -2.13 2.74
CA ILE A 129 6.11 -0.96 3.54
C ILE A 129 7.36 -0.36 4.14
N ILE A 130 7.53 0.95 3.96
CA ILE A 130 8.61 1.71 4.56
C ILE A 130 8.01 2.61 5.62
N TYR A 131 8.54 2.55 6.84
CA TYR A 131 8.23 3.52 7.88
C TYR A 131 9.42 4.46 8.07
N VAL A 132 9.14 5.75 7.98
CA VAL A 132 10.08 6.84 8.26
C VAL A 132 9.55 7.57 9.47
N GLY A 133 10.28 7.53 10.59
CA GLY A 133 9.89 8.27 11.80
C GLY A 133 9.88 9.78 11.59
N ASP A 134 9.45 10.53 12.60
CA ASP A 134 9.59 12.00 12.63
C ASP A 134 11.05 12.44 12.65
#